data_AF-A0A8T1G204-F1
#
_entry.id   AF-A0A8T1G204-F1
#
_cell.length_a   1.000
_cell.length_b   1.000
_cell.length_c   1.000
_cell.angle_alpha   90.00
_cell.angle_beta   90.00
_cell.angle_gamma   90.00
#
_symmetry.space_group_name_H-M   'P 1'
#
loop_
_entity.id
_entity.type
_entity.pdbx_description
1 polymer ?
#
loop_
_entity_poly.entity_id
_entity_poly.type
_entity_poly.pdbx_seq_one_letter_code
_entity_poly.pdbx_strand_id
1 'polypeptide(L)'
;MHPAAQRAAPPKRRASYTEREKLDATNALEATKDVARVIKERYPDLSASAYESRRKLVLKWLRNKPKIEMQCSLKNGSSKKKARPAGVGTKLPLEVEKELVV
;
A
#
# COMPACT_ATOMS: atom_id res chain seq x y z
N MET A 1 -27.74 -10.35 31.48
CA MET A 1 -27.79 -10.39 29.99
C MET A 1 -26.87 -9.28 29.47
N HIS A 2 -25.61 -9.58 29.18
CA HIS A 2 -24.68 -8.61 28.58
C HIS A 2 -24.83 -8.66 27.05
N PRO A 3 -24.96 -7.53 26.33
CA PRO A 3 -25.05 -7.56 24.88
C PRO A 3 -23.68 -7.88 24.28
N ALA A 4 -23.69 -8.74 23.26
CA ALA A 4 -22.53 -9.15 22.50
C ALA A 4 -21.89 -7.95 21.80
N ALA A 5 -20.61 -7.69 22.09
CA ALA A 5 -19.81 -6.70 21.39
C ALA A 5 -19.75 -7.05 19.88
N GLN A 6 -20.38 -6.22 19.06
CA GLN A 6 -20.28 -6.29 17.61
C GLN A 6 -18.81 -6.11 17.23
N ARG A 7 -18.20 -7.15 16.63
CA ARG A 7 -16.83 -7.09 16.12
C ARG A 7 -16.79 -6.08 14.97
N ALA A 8 -16.28 -4.88 15.25
CA ALA A 8 -16.01 -3.87 14.24
C ALA A 8 -15.18 -4.46 13.09
N ALA A 9 -15.54 -4.10 11.85
CA ALA A 9 -14.82 -4.57 10.66
C ALA A 9 -13.32 -4.26 10.80
N PRO A 10 -12.42 -5.19 10.42
CA PRO A 10 -10.99 -4.99 10.58
C PRO A 10 -10.56 -3.73 9.83
N PRO A 11 -9.72 -2.87 10.44
CA PRO A 11 -9.30 -1.62 9.83
C PRO A 11 -8.62 -1.92 8.49
N LYS A 12 -8.95 -1.12 7.45
CA LYS A 12 -8.31 -1.21 6.12
C LYS A 12 -6.80 -1.05 6.27
N ARG A 13 -6.07 -2.17 6.39
CA ARG A 13 -4.62 -2.16 6.49
C ARG A 13 -4.07 -1.61 5.18
N ARG A 14 -3.36 -0.48 5.23
CA ARG A 14 -2.62 0.03 4.07
C ARG A 14 -1.57 -1.03 3.71
N ALA A 15 -1.77 -1.71 2.58
CA ALA A 15 -0.81 -2.69 2.09
C ALA A 15 0.57 -2.03 1.92
N SER A 16 1.57 -2.60 2.61
CA SER A 16 2.97 -2.20 2.48
C SER A 16 3.67 -3.16 1.52
N TYR A 17 4.09 -2.63 0.37
CA TYR A 17 4.83 -3.39 -0.65
C TYR A 17 6.33 -3.34 -0.38
N THR A 18 6.95 -4.51 -0.50
CA THR A 18 8.39 -4.67 -0.58
C THR A 18 8.93 -4.03 -1.85
N GLU A 19 10.20 -3.73 -1.86
CA GLU A 19 10.89 -3.13 -3.00
C GLU A 19 10.93 -4.13 -4.17
N ARG A 20 10.98 -5.43 -3.88
CA ARG A 20 10.85 -6.50 -4.87
C ARG A 20 9.48 -6.52 -5.55
N GLU A 21 8.38 -6.48 -4.78
CA GLU A 21 7.03 -6.43 -5.36
C GLU A 21 6.83 -5.20 -6.24
N LYS A 22 7.39 -4.06 -5.84
CA LYS A 22 7.38 -2.83 -6.65
C LYS A 22 8.13 -3.05 -7.96
N LEU A 23 9.34 -3.60 -7.90
CA LEU A 23 10.17 -3.86 -9.08
C LEU A 23 9.50 -4.84 -10.05
N ASP A 24 8.94 -5.93 -9.52
CA ASP A 24 8.26 -6.91 -10.35
C ASP A 24 7.05 -6.28 -11.05
N ALA A 25 6.31 -5.37 -10.37
CA ALA A 25 5.16 -4.69 -10.94
C ALA A 25 5.56 -3.67 -12.03
N THR A 26 6.69 -2.98 -11.85
CA THR A 26 7.21 -2.07 -12.88
C THR A 26 7.73 -2.82 -14.10
N ASN A 27 8.44 -3.94 -13.89
CA ASN A 27 8.93 -4.78 -14.99
C ASN A 27 7.79 -5.37 -15.83
N ALA A 28 6.72 -5.84 -15.18
CA ALA A 28 5.53 -6.30 -15.88
C ALA A 28 4.84 -5.18 -16.68
N LEU A 29 4.83 -3.95 -16.14
CA LEU A 29 4.24 -2.80 -16.85
C LEU A 29 5.07 -2.38 -18.06
N GLU A 30 6.40 -2.42 -18.00
CA GLU A 30 7.24 -2.15 -19.18
C GLU A 30 7.07 -3.22 -20.26
N ALA A 31 6.97 -4.49 -19.85
CA ALA A 31 6.81 -5.61 -20.77
C ALA A 31 5.44 -5.60 -21.48
N THR A 32 4.36 -5.31 -20.74
CA THR A 32 2.98 -5.35 -21.29
C THR A 32 2.52 -4.01 -21.86
N LYS A 33 3.08 -2.89 -21.37
CA LYS A 33 2.61 -1.51 -21.61
C LYS A 33 1.13 -1.29 -21.26
N ASP A 34 0.53 -2.20 -20.48
CA ASP A 34 -0.88 -2.17 -20.09
C ASP A 34 -1.02 -2.24 -18.58
N VAL A 35 -1.36 -1.10 -17.97
CA VAL A 35 -1.53 -0.99 -16.52
C VAL A 35 -2.78 -1.72 -16.02
N ALA A 36 -3.85 -1.80 -16.82
CA ALA A 36 -5.07 -2.48 -16.41
C ALA A 36 -4.83 -3.99 -16.30
N ARG A 37 -4.11 -4.55 -17.28
CA ARG A 37 -3.68 -5.94 -17.27
C ARG A 37 -2.77 -6.25 -16.09
N VAL A 38 -1.75 -5.43 -15.84
CA VAL A 38 -0.85 -5.62 -14.68
C VAL A 38 -1.62 -5.58 -13.36
N ILE A 39 -2.60 -4.69 -13.23
CA ILE A 39 -3.40 -4.62 -12.01
C ILE A 39 -4.23 -5.88 -11.82
N LYS A 40 -4.88 -6.36 -12.88
CA LYS A 40 -5.70 -7.58 -12.86
C LYS A 40 -4.88 -8.82 -12.48
N GLU A 41 -3.67 -8.95 -13.03
CA GLU A 41 -2.81 -10.11 -12.78
C GLU A 41 -2.15 -10.08 -11.39
N ARG A 42 -1.73 -8.91 -10.91
CA ARG A 42 -0.97 -8.78 -9.65
C ARG A 42 -1.82 -8.47 -8.42
N TYR A 43 -3.02 -7.95 -8.62
CA TYR A 43 -3.95 -7.60 -7.54
C TYR A 43 -5.35 -8.14 -7.87
N PRO A 44 -5.52 -9.48 -7.93
CA PRO A 44 -6.79 -10.09 -8.33
C PRO A 44 -7.95 -9.73 -7.37
N ASP A 45 -7.66 -9.58 -6.08
CA ASP A 45 -8.64 -9.26 -5.04
C ASP A 45 -8.86 -7.74 -4.85
N LEU A 46 -8.42 -6.92 -5.81
CA LEU A 46 -8.53 -5.47 -5.71
C LEU A 46 -9.97 -5.02 -5.99
N SER A 47 -10.62 -4.41 -4.99
CA SER A 47 -11.93 -3.79 -5.16
C SER A 47 -11.89 -2.65 -6.20
N ALA A 48 -12.98 -2.47 -6.96
CA ALA A 48 -13.12 -1.39 -7.94
C ALA A 48 -12.81 0.01 -7.37
N SER A 49 -13.24 0.30 -6.14
CA SER A 49 -12.96 1.57 -5.46
C SER A 49 -11.47 1.82 -5.17
N ALA A 50 -10.64 0.78 -5.16
CA ALA A 50 -9.20 0.86 -4.93
C ALA A 50 -8.39 0.85 -6.24
N TYR A 51 -9.03 0.60 -7.39
CA TYR A 51 -8.37 0.46 -8.69
C TYR A 51 -7.56 1.70 -9.06
N GLU A 52 -8.19 2.89 -9.06
CA GLU A 52 -7.51 4.13 -9.44
C GLU A 52 -6.34 4.47 -8.52
N SER A 53 -6.49 4.17 -7.23
CA SER A 53 -5.40 4.34 -6.26
C SER A 53 -4.22 3.41 -6.57
N ARG A 54 -4.50 2.14 -6.93
CA ARG A 54 -3.46 1.17 -7.30
C ARG A 54 -2.80 1.54 -8.62
N ARG A 55 -3.59 1.96 -9.61
CA ARG A 55 -3.11 2.42 -10.91
C ARG A 55 -2.13 3.58 -10.78
N LYS A 56 -2.51 4.64 -10.06
CA LYS A 56 -1.62 5.77 -9.77
C LYS A 56 -0.34 5.32 -9.05
N LEU A 57 -0.44 4.36 -8.14
CA LEU A 57 0.70 3.84 -7.38
C LEU A 57 1.69 3.07 -8.26
N VAL A 58 1.22 2.17 -9.13
CA VAL A 58 2.07 1.40 -10.05
C VAL A 58 2.76 2.34 -11.05
N LEU A 59 2.03 3.31 -11.61
CA LEU A 59 2.62 4.33 -12.49
C LEU A 59 3.68 5.18 -11.76
N LYS A 60 3.43 5.51 -10.49
CA LYS A 60 4.42 6.20 -9.66
C LYS A 60 5.67 5.35 -9.44
N TRP A 61 5.54 4.05 -9.25
CA TRP A 61 6.71 3.17 -9.13
C TRP A 61 7.50 3.11 -10.42
N LEU A 62 6.83 3.04 -11.58
CA LEU A 62 7.52 3.04 -12.88
C LEU A 62 8.38 4.30 -13.06
N ARG A 63 7.85 5.48 -12.72
CA ARG A 63 8.62 6.74 -12.74
C ARG A 63 9.82 6.74 -11.78
N ASN A 64 9.79 5.91 -10.74
CA ASN A 64 10.85 5.81 -9.73
C ASN A 64 11.62 4.48 -9.83
N LYS A 65 11.51 3.74 -10.95
CA LYS A 65 12.12 2.42 -11.13
C LYS A 65 13.62 2.40 -10.84
N PRO A 66 14.46 3.36 -11.31
CA PRO A 66 15.89 3.35 -11.01
C PRO A 66 16.21 3.35 -9.52
N LYS A 67 15.40 4.09 -8.73
CA LYS A 67 15.53 4.13 -7.27
C LYS A 67 15.13 2.79 -6.65
N ILE A 68 14.11 2.12 -7.18
CA ILE A 68 13.64 0.81 -6.69
C ILE A 68 14.70 -0.26 -6.99
N GLU A 69 15.31 -0.25 -8.17
CA GLU A 69 16.40 -1.16 -8.56
C GLU A 69 17.62 -0.99 -7.65
N MET A 70 18.03 0.26 -7.41
CA MET A 70 19.10 0.58 -6.47
C MET A 70 18.78 0.10 -5.05
N GLN A 71 17.52 0.16 -4.60
CA GLN A 71 17.16 -0.43 -3.31
C GLN A 71 17.20 -1.95 -3.34
N CYS A 72 16.78 -2.60 -4.44
CA CYS A 72 16.84 -4.05 -4.58
C CYS A 72 18.26 -4.61 -4.64
N SER A 73 19.25 -3.85 -5.13
CA SER A 73 20.66 -4.27 -5.17
C SER A 73 21.34 -4.24 -3.80
N LEU A 74 20.76 -3.59 -2.79
CA LEU A 74 21.27 -3.59 -1.42
C LEU A 74 20.96 -4.94 -0.75
N LYS A 75 21.92 -5.43 0.07
CA LYS A 75 21.92 -6.75 0.72
C LYS A 75 20.59 -7.13 1.44
N ASN A 76 19.87 -6.14 1.97
CA ASN A 76 18.55 -6.32 2.63
C ASN A 76 17.44 -5.44 2.03
N GLY A 77 17.71 -4.74 0.92
CA GLY A 77 16.81 -3.71 0.42
C GLY A 77 15.62 -4.26 -0.36
N SER A 78 15.72 -5.46 -0.95
CA SER A 78 14.63 -6.11 -1.69
C SER A 78 13.41 -6.45 -0.83
N SER A 79 13.64 -6.90 0.41
CA SER A 79 12.60 -7.26 1.38
C SER A 79 12.16 -6.08 2.25
N LYS A 80 12.86 -4.94 2.13
CA LYS A 80 12.53 -3.75 2.89
C LYS A 80 11.12 -3.32 2.52
N LYS A 81 10.32 -3.00 3.52
CA LYS A 81 9.04 -2.30 3.36
C LYS A 81 9.23 -0.86 3.82
N LYS A 82 8.33 0.04 3.43
CA LYS A 82 8.35 1.42 3.94
C LYS A 82 8.27 1.40 5.47
N ALA A 83 9.39 1.70 6.13
CA ALA A 83 9.41 1.92 7.57
C ALA A 83 8.71 3.23 7.90
N ARG A 84 7.80 3.22 8.88
CA ARG A 84 7.33 4.47 9.49
C ARG A 84 8.32 4.83 10.59
N PRO A 85 8.75 6.10 10.71
CA PRO A 85 9.51 6.52 11.88
C PRO A 85 8.69 6.22 13.15
N ALA A 86 9.33 5.61 14.13
CA ALA A 86 8.74 5.41 15.45
C ALA A 86 8.40 6.79 16.06
N GLY A 87 7.25 6.90 16.73
CA GLY A 87 6.80 8.17 17.34
C GLY A 87 5.96 9.08 16.43
N VAL A 88 5.90 8.84 15.11
CA VAL A 88 4.99 9.59 14.20
C VAL A 88 3.64 8.87 14.11
N GLY A 89 2.98 8.76 15.26
CA GLY A 89 1.53 8.60 15.29
C GLY A 89 0.93 9.99 15.20
N THR A 90 0.11 10.28 14.19
CA THR A 90 -0.87 11.36 14.29
C THR A 90 -1.82 10.98 15.42
N LYS A 91 -1.48 11.34 16.67
CA LYS A 91 -2.48 11.42 17.71
C LYS A 91 -3.47 12.48 17.25
N LEU A 92 -4.73 12.10 17.17
CA LEU A 92 -5.78 13.05 16.91
C LEU A 92 -5.82 13.99 18.13
N PRO A 93 -5.89 15.33 17.96
CA PRO A 93 -6.02 16.23 19.10
C PRO A 93 -7.20 15.80 19.97
N LEU A 94 -7.07 15.90 21.28
CA LEU A 94 -8.07 15.42 22.24
C LEU A 94 -9.45 16.06 21.97
N GLU A 95 -9.49 17.28 21.46
CA GLU A 95 -10.74 17.95 21.07
C GLU A 95 -11.48 17.17 19.96
N VAL A 96 -10.75 16.70 18.96
CA VAL A 96 -11.31 15.99 17.81
C VAL A 96 -11.65 14.53 18.18
N GLU A 97 -10.92 13.91 19.12
CA GLU A 97 -11.31 12.59 19.65
C GLU A 97 -12.66 12.64 20.38
N LYS A 98 -12.94 13.73 21.11
CA LYS A 98 -14.20 13.91 21.85
C LYS A 98 -15.40 14.20 20.93
N GLU A 99 -15.17 14.86 19.80
CA GLU A 99 -16.22 15.19 18.82
C GLU A 99 -16.69 13.97 18.01
N LEU A 100 -15.87 12.91 17.94
CA LEU A 100 -16.18 11.67 17.22
C LEU A 100 -16.85 10.59 18.09
N VAL A 101 -16.97 10.81 19.40
CA VAL A 101 -17.71 9.94 20.32
C VAL A 101 -19.10 10.55 20.52
N VAL A 102 -20.04 10.11 19.69
CA VAL A 102 -21.49 10.32 19.86
C VAL A 102 -22.08 9.12 20.59
#